data_AF-A0A3C0PCI2-F1
#
_entry.id   AF-A0A3C0PCI2-F1
#
_cell.length_a   1.000
_cell.length_b   1.000
_cell.length_c   1.000
_cell.angle_alpha   90.00
_cell.angle_beta   90.00
_cell.angle_gamma   90.00
#
_symmetry.space_group_name_H-M   'P 1'
#
loop_
_entity.id
_entity.type
_entity.pdbx_description
1 polymer ?
#
loop_
_entity_poly.entity_id
_entity_poly.type
_entity_poly.pdbx_seq_one_letter_code
_entity_poly.pdbx_strand_id
1 'polypeptide(L)'
;MQPTLQLFTAQNGMLSAKAFFSDGTSRHIHSLVDPAVESVFYENLNFWGDLIIFEGIGLGYHVAPKISTIPKQTKIIVIEYFDELIENCRTKIFDKIDNEIVYVSVSTLPEVKSFVLSIFRNNSGLKAQIVRHVASIFVCKQFYETAINELIPKFPGTTPDKSPVRALIFYGNFFLEEEIRNALIANDVEPVLFRYNELKNGIAFEDKLQQAIVGQRPDFILSINMKGFDGNGSLEDISFRLCIPVIVWFVDDPRPILMHRLNFVKSNMFAACWEKTYLPYLEKSGFCKAQHVPLATDEKLFYRPDFSLPQIDTGFVGTSMVDSRAGNIKEKFLWSDNLMPLVELMSERLLDDPYFVVEKNIAVYAEKMSVKIPFSDLKNITWLSSYCIHTASMKKRKKIIGSLVDDGIVLFGDPEGWKILLGEKISARPNIDYRH
;
A
#
# COMPACT_ATOMS: atom_id res chain seq x y z
N MET A 1 -14.77 -1.52 -27.48
CA MET A 1 -14.08 -1.35 -28.78
C MET A 1 -12.59 -1.42 -28.53
N GLN A 2 -11.85 -2.05 -29.42
CA GLN A 2 -10.40 -2.25 -29.28
C GLN A 2 -9.67 -0.94 -29.61
N PRO A 3 -8.73 -0.46 -28.76
CA PRO A 3 -7.93 0.71 -29.10
C PRO A 3 -6.99 0.40 -30.27
N THR A 4 -6.64 1.44 -31.02
CA THR A 4 -5.67 1.37 -32.12
C THR A 4 -4.35 2.03 -31.72
N LEU A 5 -3.24 1.54 -32.27
CA LEU A 5 -1.90 2.06 -31.99
C LEU A 5 -1.49 3.08 -33.07
N GLN A 6 -0.82 4.13 -32.64
CA GLN A 6 -0.02 5.00 -33.50
C GLN A 6 1.41 5.02 -32.99
N LEU A 7 2.34 4.64 -33.86
CA LEU A 7 3.77 4.91 -33.67
C LEU A 7 4.11 6.28 -34.26
N PHE A 8 4.93 7.05 -33.56
CA PHE A 8 5.33 8.38 -33.99
C PHE A 8 6.75 8.71 -33.51
N THR A 9 7.36 9.76 -34.06
CA THR A 9 8.67 10.24 -33.64
C THR A 9 8.52 11.25 -32.51
N ALA A 10 9.12 10.99 -31.35
CA ALA A 10 9.20 11.91 -30.22
C ALA A 10 10.10 13.12 -30.53
N GLN A 11 10.05 14.15 -29.67
CA GLN A 11 10.82 15.39 -29.89
C GLN A 11 12.34 15.15 -29.97
N ASN A 12 12.86 14.15 -29.26
CA ASN A 12 14.26 13.76 -29.32
C ASN A 12 14.63 12.87 -30.52
N GLY A 13 13.69 12.61 -31.44
CA GLY A 13 13.90 11.78 -32.63
C GLY A 13 13.68 10.29 -32.42
N MET A 14 13.40 9.83 -31.20
CA MET A 14 13.17 8.42 -30.91
C MET A 14 11.74 7.98 -31.23
N LEU A 15 11.54 6.68 -31.47
CA LEU A 15 10.21 6.12 -31.68
C LEU A 15 9.42 6.15 -30.37
N SER A 16 8.17 6.59 -30.43
CA SER A 16 7.22 6.62 -29.32
C SER A 16 5.87 6.04 -29.77
N ALA A 17 4.99 5.75 -28.82
CA ALA A 17 3.73 5.09 -29.09
C ALA A 17 2.56 5.72 -28.31
N LYS A 18 1.41 5.75 -28.97
CA LYS A 18 0.16 6.32 -28.46
C LYS A 18 -1.01 5.43 -28.86
N ALA A 19 -1.94 5.20 -27.95
CA ALA A 19 -3.17 4.48 -28.20
C ALA A 19 -4.36 5.43 -28.36
N PHE A 20 -5.25 5.14 -29.31
CA PHE A 20 -6.49 5.87 -29.57
C PHE A 20 -7.70 5.03 -29.25
N PHE A 21 -8.70 5.66 -28.64
CA PHE A 21 -9.95 5.02 -28.22
C PHE A 21 -11.12 5.49 -29.08
N SER A 22 -12.18 4.69 -29.12
CA SER A 22 -13.37 4.98 -29.93
C SER A 22 -14.15 6.22 -29.49
N ASP A 23 -13.94 6.68 -28.25
CA ASP A 23 -14.51 7.92 -27.71
C ASP A 23 -13.71 9.17 -28.11
N GLY A 24 -12.70 9.02 -28.98
CA GLY A 24 -11.81 10.10 -29.42
C GLY A 24 -10.71 10.44 -28.42
N THR A 25 -10.69 9.82 -27.23
CA THR A 25 -9.60 9.99 -26.28
C THR A 25 -8.36 9.24 -26.73
N SER A 26 -7.21 9.60 -26.17
CA SER A 26 -5.96 8.95 -26.47
C SER A 26 -5.05 8.91 -25.25
N ARG A 27 -4.18 7.90 -25.18
CA ARG A 27 -3.24 7.71 -24.07
C ARG A 27 -1.85 7.44 -24.62
N HIS A 28 -0.85 8.10 -24.05
CA HIS A 28 0.54 7.85 -24.37
C HIS A 28 1.01 6.58 -23.68
N ILE A 29 1.65 5.69 -24.45
CA ILE A 29 2.34 4.51 -23.91
C ILE A 29 3.78 4.91 -23.57
N HIS A 30 4.38 5.79 -24.38
CA HIS A 30 5.71 6.35 -24.16
C HIS A 30 5.70 7.88 -24.20
N SER A 31 6.76 8.46 -23.62
CA SER A 31 6.97 9.91 -23.57
C SER A 31 6.89 10.57 -24.96
N LEU A 32 6.28 11.76 -25.01
CA LEU A 32 6.28 12.65 -26.17
C LEU A 32 7.65 13.29 -26.44
N VAL A 33 8.45 13.43 -25.39
CA VAL A 33 9.70 14.20 -25.41
C VAL A 33 10.89 13.25 -25.57
N ASP A 34 11.04 12.34 -24.61
CA ASP A 34 12.14 11.38 -24.54
C ASP A 34 11.66 10.06 -23.91
N PRO A 35 11.35 9.05 -24.75
CA PRO A 35 10.99 7.72 -24.28
C PRO A 35 12.10 6.98 -23.50
N ALA A 36 13.38 7.28 -23.74
CA ALA A 36 14.48 6.56 -23.11
C ALA A 36 14.61 6.85 -21.61
N VAL A 37 14.09 7.99 -21.15
CA VAL A 37 14.03 8.36 -19.72
C VAL A 37 13.29 7.31 -18.89
N GLU A 38 12.41 6.52 -19.49
CA GLU A 38 11.73 5.41 -18.81
C GLU A 38 12.71 4.43 -18.15
N SER A 39 13.87 4.21 -18.76
CA SER A 39 14.91 3.32 -18.21
C SER A 39 15.40 3.73 -16.82
N VAL A 40 15.36 5.02 -16.49
CA VAL A 40 15.81 5.56 -15.19
C VAL A 40 14.93 5.00 -14.05
N PHE A 41 13.63 4.82 -14.28
CA PHE A 41 12.73 4.27 -13.26
C PHE A 41 13.01 2.77 -12.98
N TYR A 42 13.66 2.08 -13.91
CA TYR A 42 13.98 0.66 -13.84
C TYR A 42 15.49 0.40 -13.64
N GLU A 43 16.29 1.44 -13.36
CA GLU A 43 17.74 1.34 -13.19
C GLU A 43 18.15 0.36 -12.07
N ASN A 44 17.29 0.16 -11.08
CA ASN A 44 17.53 -0.71 -9.93
C ASN A 44 16.87 -2.09 -10.07
N LEU A 45 16.14 -2.33 -11.17
CA LEU A 45 15.57 -3.64 -11.47
C LEU A 45 16.70 -4.65 -11.71
N ASN A 46 16.60 -5.82 -11.10
CA ASN A 46 17.45 -6.96 -11.40
C ASN A 46 16.58 -8.09 -11.92
N PHE A 47 17.01 -8.74 -12.99
CA PHE A 47 16.31 -9.89 -13.53
C PHE A 47 16.69 -11.16 -12.76
N TRP A 48 15.70 -11.93 -12.33
CA TRP A 48 15.91 -13.17 -11.56
C TRP A 48 14.80 -14.18 -11.82
N GLY A 49 15.05 -15.41 -11.37
CA GLY A 49 14.10 -16.52 -11.47
C GLY A 49 14.28 -17.37 -12.72
N ASP A 50 13.51 -18.44 -12.76
CA ASP A 50 13.50 -19.41 -13.86
C ASP A 50 12.60 -18.93 -15.01
N LEU A 51 11.68 -18.01 -14.71
CA LEU A 51 10.75 -17.40 -15.63
C LEU A 51 10.64 -15.89 -15.38
N ILE A 52 10.73 -15.09 -16.43
CA ILE A 52 10.38 -13.66 -16.38
C ILE A 52 9.15 -13.43 -17.24
N ILE A 53 8.18 -12.70 -16.69
CA ILE A 53 6.94 -12.34 -17.36
C ILE A 53 6.91 -10.82 -17.48
N PHE A 54 7.00 -10.32 -18.71
CA PHE A 54 6.77 -8.91 -19.00
C PHE A 54 5.27 -8.68 -19.19
N GLU A 55 4.62 -8.07 -18.20
CA GLU A 55 3.22 -7.67 -18.26
C GLU A 55 3.13 -6.25 -18.85
N GLY A 56 2.94 -6.19 -20.16
CA GLY A 56 3.19 -5.01 -20.96
C GLY A 56 4.69 -4.84 -21.24
N ILE A 57 5.04 -4.40 -22.44
CA ILE A 57 6.44 -4.14 -22.81
C ILE A 57 6.62 -2.80 -23.52
N GLY A 58 5.57 -2.27 -24.15
CA GLY A 58 5.71 -1.05 -24.94
C GLY A 58 6.73 -1.22 -26.07
N LEU A 59 7.60 -0.24 -26.22
CA LEU A 59 8.79 -0.26 -27.08
C LEU A 59 10.04 -0.74 -26.31
N GLY A 60 9.87 -1.20 -25.06
CA GLY A 60 10.89 -1.86 -24.25
C GLY A 60 12.03 -0.98 -23.75
N TYR A 61 11.89 0.36 -23.78
CA TYR A 61 12.90 1.29 -23.25
C TYR A 61 13.28 1.02 -21.80
N HIS A 62 12.32 0.59 -20.98
CA HIS A 62 12.53 0.29 -19.57
C HIS A 62 13.36 -0.99 -19.31
N VAL A 63 13.44 -1.92 -20.27
CA VAL A 63 14.19 -3.19 -20.11
C VAL A 63 15.45 -3.24 -20.97
N ALA A 64 15.48 -2.53 -22.10
CA ALA A 64 16.55 -2.61 -23.09
C ALA A 64 17.96 -2.44 -22.48
N PRO A 65 18.23 -1.48 -21.58
CA PRO A 65 19.56 -1.31 -20.99
C PRO A 65 20.05 -2.49 -20.15
N LYS A 66 19.14 -3.34 -19.69
CA LYS A 66 19.43 -4.46 -18.78
C LYS A 66 19.14 -5.83 -19.37
N ILE A 67 18.66 -5.91 -20.62
CA ILE A 67 18.19 -7.18 -21.18
C ILE A 67 19.27 -8.27 -21.17
N SER A 68 20.53 -7.89 -21.38
CA SER A 68 21.68 -8.81 -21.35
C SER A 68 22.01 -9.35 -19.95
N THR A 69 21.40 -8.81 -18.90
CA THR A 69 21.56 -9.30 -17.51
C THR A 69 20.58 -10.42 -17.17
N ILE A 70 19.62 -10.71 -18.05
CA ILE A 70 18.72 -11.86 -17.88
C ILE A 70 19.56 -13.15 -17.88
N PRO A 71 19.38 -14.05 -16.89
CA PRO A 71 20.09 -15.33 -16.89
C PRO A 71 19.74 -16.15 -18.13
N LYS A 72 20.74 -16.77 -18.78
CA LYS A 72 20.55 -17.49 -20.06
C LYS A 72 19.51 -18.61 -20.02
N GLN A 73 19.36 -19.28 -18.87
CA GLN A 73 18.42 -20.39 -18.70
C GLN A 73 16.99 -19.92 -18.36
N THR A 74 16.80 -18.61 -18.14
CA THR A 74 15.50 -18.05 -17.81
C THR A 74 14.60 -18.05 -19.04
N LYS A 75 13.41 -18.65 -18.92
CA LYS A 75 12.36 -18.52 -19.93
C LYS A 75 11.73 -17.13 -19.83
N ILE A 76 11.26 -16.59 -20.95
CA ILE A 76 10.65 -15.26 -20.99
C ILE A 76 9.26 -15.38 -21.60
N ILE A 77 8.28 -14.75 -20.97
CA ILE A 77 6.95 -14.51 -21.55
C ILE A 77 6.77 -13.01 -21.69
N VAL A 78 6.47 -12.56 -22.91
CA VAL A 78 6.16 -11.16 -23.22
C VAL A 78 4.67 -11.07 -23.50
N ILE A 79 3.92 -10.40 -22.61
CA ILE A 79 2.50 -10.16 -22.78
C ILE A 79 2.32 -8.70 -23.17
N GLU A 80 1.79 -8.44 -24.35
CA GLU A 80 1.53 -7.08 -24.83
C GLU A 80 0.31 -7.06 -25.74
N TYR A 81 -0.52 -6.03 -25.60
CA TYR A 81 -1.78 -5.95 -26.31
C TYR A 81 -1.59 -5.77 -27.82
N PHE A 82 -0.62 -4.93 -28.21
CA PHE A 82 -0.37 -4.57 -29.60
C PHE A 82 0.74 -5.42 -30.23
N ASP A 83 0.43 -6.13 -31.31
CA ASP A 83 1.39 -6.97 -32.04
C ASP A 83 2.56 -6.14 -32.61
N GLU A 84 2.33 -4.88 -32.97
CA GLU A 84 3.36 -3.97 -33.48
C GLU A 84 4.42 -3.63 -32.43
N LEU A 85 4.02 -3.57 -31.15
CA LEU A 85 4.94 -3.34 -30.04
C LEU A 85 5.78 -4.59 -29.73
N ILE A 86 5.15 -5.77 -29.81
CA ILE A 86 5.85 -7.05 -29.72
C ILE A 86 6.93 -7.16 -30.80
N GLU A 87 6.58 -6.92 -32.05
CA GLU A 87 7.51 -7.07 -33.18
C GLU A 87 8.67 -6.07 -33.09
N ASN A 88 8.40 -4.85 -32.61
CA ASN A 88 9.44 -3.87 -32.32
C ASN A 88 10.42 -4.36 -31.24
N CYS A 89 9.89 -4.85 -30.12
CA CYS A 89 10.71 -5.34 -29.02
C CYS A 89 11.48 -6.61 -29.39
N ARG A 90 10.86 -7.53 -30.14
CA ARG A 90 11.51 -8.74 -30.67
C ARG A 90 12.78 -8.36 -31.42
N THR A 91 12.63 -7.59 -32.49
CA THR A 91 13.73 -7.22 -33.39
C THR A 91 14.79 -6.33 -32.75
N LYS A 92 14.41 -5.39 -31.87
CA LYS A 92 15.34 -4.40 -31.33
C LYS A 92 15.96 -4.77 -29.99
N ILE A 93 15.33 -5.65 -29.23
CA ILE A 93 15.70 -5.93 -27.83
C ILE A 93 15.97 -7.41 -27.66
N PHE A 94 15.00 -8.27 -27.95
CA PHE A 94 15.05 -9.67 -27.59
C PHE A 94 15.88 -10.54 -28.54
N ASP A 95 16.05 -10.16 -29.82
CA ASP A 95 16.95 -10.86 -30.76
C ASP A 95 18.44 -10.78 -30.33
N LYS A 96 18.75 -9.96 -29.32
CA LYS A 96 20.11 -9.81 -28.76
C LYS A 96 20.43 -10.82 -27.66
N ILE A 97 19.45 -11.62 -27.23
CA ILE A 97 19.62 -12.61 -26.15
C ILE A 97 19.24 -14.00 -26.66
N ASP A 98 19.85 -15.02 -26.06
CA ASP A 98 19.66 -16.44 -26.39
C ASP A 98 18.79 -17.10 -25.32
N ASN A 99 17.59 -16.57 -25.14
CA ASN A 99 16.60 -17.05 -24.19
C ASN A 99 15.40 -17.64 -24.96
N GLU A 100 14.71 -18.61 -24.36
CA GLU A 100 13.43 -19.09 -24.88
C GLU A 100 12.34 -18.05 -24.58
N ILE A 101 11.74 -17.48 -25.63
CA ILE A 101 10.77 -16.38 -25.49
C ILE A 101 9.42 -16.76 -26.11
N VAL A 102 8.36 -16.57 -25.32
CA VAL A 102 6.97 -16.71 -25.76
C VAL A 102 6.34 -15.33 -25.85
N TYR A 103 5.76 -15.02 -27.00
CA TYR A 103 5.05 -13.76 -27.21
C TYR A 103 3.54 -14.00 -27.12
N VAL A 104 2.86 -13.15 -26.36
CA VAL A 104 1.43 -13.24 -26.09
C VAL A 104 0.80 -11.87 -26.37
N SER A 105 -0.22 -11.89 -27.22
CA SER A 105 -1.05 -10.75 -27.58
C SER A 105 -2.51 -11.16 -27.67
N VAL A 106 -3.39 -10.22 -28.00
CA VAL A 106 -4.80 -10.51 -28.21
C VAL A 106 -5.00 -11.59 -29.27
N SER A 107 -4.19 -11.56 -30.33
CA SER A 107 -4.29 -12.49 -31.47
C SER A 107 -3.74 -13.88 -31.13
N THR A 108 -2.70 -13.95 -30.29
CA THR A 108 -1.97 -15.21 -30.02
C THR A 108 -2.37 -15.90 -28.72
N LEU A 109 -3.00 -15.19 -27.77
CA LEU A 109 -3.37 -15.73 -26.45
C LEU A 109 -4.10 -17.09 -26.52
N PRO A 110 -5.13 -17.31 -27.37
CA PRO A 110 -5.83 -18.59 -27.42
C PRO A 110 -4.92 -19.77 -27.81
N GLU A 111 -3.94 -19.53 -28.68
CA GLU A 111 -3.05 -20.55 -29.24
C GLU A 111 -1.91 -20.91 -28.27
N VAL A 112 -1.32 -19.89 -27.64
CA VAL A 112 -0.15 -20.06 -26.75
C VAL A 112 -0.52 -20.47 -25.34
N LYS A 113 -1.79 -20.34 -24.94
CA LYS A 113 -2.27 -20.63 -23.58
C LYS A 113 -1.88 -22.01 -23.08
N SER A 114 -2.14 -23.05 -23.86
CA SER A 114 -1.82 -24.44 -23.47
C SER A 114 -0.33 -24.66 -23.28
N PHE A 115 0.49 -24.02 -24.12
CA PHE A 115 1.95 -24.07 -24.00
C PHE A 115 2.44 -23.37 -22.74
N VAL A 116 1.98 -22.14 -22.47
CA VAL A 116 2.36 -21.39 -21.26
C VAL A 116 1.94 -22.13 -19.99
N LEU A 117 0.72 -22.68 -19.94
CA LEU A 117 0.28 -23.49 -18.80
C LEU A 117 1.16 -24.74 -18.59
N SER A 118 1.72 -25.31 -19.66
CA SER A 118 2.63 -26.45 -19.56
C SER A 118 3.97 -26.09 -18.88
N ILE A 119 4.45 -24.84 -19.06
CA ILE A 119 5.66 -24.34 -18.39
C ILE A 119 5.50 -24.43 -16.86
N PHE A 120 4.34 -24.00 -16.35
CA PHE A 120 4.05 -24.04 -14.92
C PHE A 120 3.78 -25.46 -14.40
N ARG A 121 3.04 -26.29 -15.15
CA ARG A 121 2.73 -27.68 -14.74
C ARG A 121 3.99 -28.54 -14.62
N ASN A 122 4.96 -28.34 -15.49
CA ASN A 122 6.18 -29.15 -15.53
C ASN A 122 7.23 -28.68 -14.50
N ASN A 123 7.01 -27.55 -13.81
CA ASN A 123 7.99 -26.93 -12.91
C ASN A 123 7.34 -26.48 -11.60
N SER A 124 7.06 -27.41 -10.69
CA SER A 124 6.41 -27.12 -9.39
C SER A 124 7.22 -26.24 -8.42
N GLY A 125 8.47 -25.91 -8.75
CA GLY A 125 9.35 -25.03 -7.97
C GLY A 125 9.67 -23.70 -8.63
N LEU A 126 9.10 -23.41 -9.80
CA LEU A 126 9.45 -22.30 -10.66
C LEU A 126 9.38 -20.95 -9.93
N LYS A 127 10.48 -20.22 -9.95
CA LYS A 127 10.54 -18.84 -9.46
C LYS A 127 10.23 -17.90 -10.62
N ALA A 128 9.05 -17.31 -10.60
CA ALA A 128 8.64 -16.33 -11.60
C ALA A 128 8.82 -14.91 -11.09
N GLN A 129 9.41 -14.05 -11.92
CA GLN A 129 9.41 -12.60 -11.75
C GLN A 129 8.42 -11.99 -12.74
N ILE A 130 7.56 -11.09 -12.28
CA ILE A 130 6.68 -10.28 -13.12
C ILE A 130 7.25 -8.86 -13.19
N VAL A 131 7.45 -8.35 -14.40
CA VAL A 131 7.92 -6.99 -14.65
C VAL A 131 6.85 -6.25 -15.42
N ARG A 132 6.30 -5.20 -14.79
CA ARG A 132 5.15 -4.47 -15.32
C ARG A 132 5.56 -3.23 -16.08
N HIS A 133 4.99 -3.05 -17.27
CA HIS A 133 4.99 -1.76 -17.95
C HIS A 133 3.66 -1.05 -17.69
N VAL A 134 3.64 -0.22 -16.64
CA VAL A 134 2.44 0.42 -16.11
C VAL A 134 1.66 1.19 -17.19
N ALA A 135 2.35 1.88 -18.10
CA ALA A 135 1.70 2.61 -19.19
C ALA A 135 0.96 1.69 -20.18
N SER A 136 1.55 0.56 -20.58
CA SER A 136 0.88 -0.45 -21.40
C SER A 136 -0.35 -1.00 -20.69
N ILE A 137 -0.21 -1.36 -19.40
CA ILE A 137 -1.32 -1.92 -18.61
C ILE A 137 -2.49 -0.92 -18.53
N PHE A 138 -2.22 0.36 -18.29
CA PHE A 138 -3.27 1.38 -18.22
C PHE A 138 -4.01 1.61 -19.54
N VAL A 139 -3.41 1.30 -20.70
CA VAL A 139 -4.10 1.41 -21.99
C VAL A 139 -5.14 0.30 -22.17
N CYS A 140 -4.85 -0.92 -21.73
CA CYS A 140 -5.70 -2.10 -21.97
C CYS A 140 -5.83 -3.01 -20.74
N LYS A 141 -6.13 -2.43 -19.57
CA LYS A 141 -6.15 -3.13 -18.28
C LYS A 141 -6.89 -4.48 -18.31
N GLN A 142 -8.08 -4.52 -18.91
CA GLN A 142 -8.90 -5.73 -19.00
C GLN A 142 -8.18 -6.87 -19.74
N PHE A 143 -7.42 -6.58 -20.79
CA PHE A 143 -6.67 -7.60 -21.51
C PHE A 143 -5.56 -8.18 -20.63
N TYR A 144 -4.76 -7.32 -20.00
CA TYR A 144 -3.65 -7.78 -19.15
C TYR A 144 -4.14 -8.60 -17.96
N GLU A 145 -5.19 -8.12 -17.28
CA GLU A 145 -5.82 -8.87 -16.19
C GLU A 145 -6.32 -10.24 -16.66
N THR A 146 -6.99 -10.31 -17.82
CA THR A 146 -7.46 -11.58 -18.40
C THR A 146 -6.29 -12.49 -18.77
N ALA A 147 -5.31 -11.99 -19.53
CA ALA A 147 -4.16 -12.76 -19.99
C ALA A 147 -3.38 -13.34 -18.81
N ILE A 148 -3.06 -12.52 -17.82
CA ILE A 148 -2.36 -12.95 -16.63
C ILE A 148 -3.19 -13.99 -15.82
N ASN A 149 -4.50 -13.81 -15.68
CA ASN A 149 -5.36 -14.77 -14.97
C ASN A 149 -5.51 -16.10 -15.72
N GLU A 150 -5.44 -16.09 -17.05
CA GLU A 150 -5.54 -17.29 -17.88
C GLU A 150 -4.21 -18.04 -18.02
N LEU A 151 -3.09 -17.32 -17.98
CA LEU A 151 -1.75 -17.86 -18.24
C LEU A 151 -0.99 -18.23 -16.97
N ILE A 152 -1.16 -17.48 -15.90
CA ILE A 152 -0.47 -17.72 -14.63
C ILE A 152 -1.41 -18.48 -13.70
N PRO A 153 -1.17 -19.79 -13.47
CA PRO A 153 -2.04 -20.56 -12.60
C PRO A 153 -1.96 -20.04 -11.17
N LYS A 154 -3.06 -20.19 -10.43
CA LYS A 154 -3.03 -20.00 -8.99
C LYS A 154 -2.31 -21.19 -8.37
N PHE A 155 -1.27 -20.91 -7.60
CA PHE A 155 -0.57 -21.94 -6.85
C PHE A 155 -1.26 -22.05 -5.49
N PRO A 156 -1.87 -23.20 -5.12
CA PRO A 156 -2.25 -23.39 -3.74
C PRO A 156 -0.97 -23.30 -2.92
N GLY A 157 -0.95 -22.39 -1.94
CA GLY A 157 0.14 -22.29 -0.98
C GLY A 157 0.44 -23.66 -0.37
N THR A 158 1.69 -23.88 0.03
CA THR A 158 2.05 -25.10 0.74
C THR A 158 1.13 -25.29 1.93
N THR A 159 0.65 -26.51 2.15
CA THR A 159 -0.11 -26.84 3.37
C THR A 159 0.73 -26.50 4.61
N PRO A 160 0.13 -25.97 5.70
CA PRO A 160 0.83 -25.54 6.91
C PRO A 160 1.55 -26.63 7.70
N ASP A 161 1.71 -27.85 7.17
CA ASP A 161 2.41 -28.96 7.83
C ASP A 161 3.93 -28.70 7.98
N LYS A 162 4.42 -27.53 7.54
CA LYS A 162 5.78 -27.08 7.77
C LYS A 162 5.88 -26.30 9.08
N SER A 163 6.76 -26.78 9.95
CA SER A 163 7.29 -26.02 11.09
C SER A 163 8.73 -25.58 10.77
N PRO A 164 9.11 -24.31 11.04
CA PRO A 164 8.24 -23.24 11.57
C PRO A 164 7.31 -22.65 10.48
N VAL A 165 6.16 -22.13 10.92
CA VAL A 165 5.28 -21.30 10.08
C VAL A 165 5.98 -19.97 9.82
N ARG A 166 5.89 -19.43 8.61
CA ARG A 166 6.55 -18.16 8.24
C ARG A 166 5.56 -17.06 7.95
N ALA A 167 5.78 -15.89 8.53
CA ALA A 167 4.94 -14.71 8.35
C ALA A 167 5.75 -13.56 7.72
N LEU A 168 5.34 -13.08 6.55
CA LEU A 168 5.92 -11.86 5.99
C LEU A 168 5.30 -10.63 6.65
N ILE A 169 6.13 -9.76 7.21
CA ILE A 169 5.71 -8.49 7.81
C ILE A 169 6.46 -7.31 7.19
N PHE A 170 5.76 -6.18 7.02
CA PHE A 170 6.37 -4.93 6.59
C PHE A 170 7.06 -4.26 7.76
N TYR A 171 8.36 -4.07 7.66
CA TYR A 171 9.21 -3.66 8.77
C TYR A 171 10.05 -2.43 8.40
N GLY A 172 9.73 -1.28 8.98
CA GLY A 172 10.41 0.00 8.81
C GLY A 172 10.97 0.55 10.12
N ASN A 173 11.22 -0.33 11.09
CA ASN A 173 11.69 -0.01 12.45
C ASN A 173 10.70 0.81 13.28
N PHE A 174 9.38 0.69 13.06
CA PHE A 174 8.38 1.26 13.96
C PHE A 174 8.17 0.36 15.18
N PHE A 175 7.85 0.97 16.33
CA PHE A 175 7.69 0.27 17.60
C PHE A 175 6.72 -0.92 17.53
N LEU A 176 5.50 -0.70 17.00
CA LEU A 176 4.49 -1.75 16.85
C LEU A 176 4.96 -2.91 15.94
N GLU A 177 5.77 -2.64 14.93
CA GLU A 177 6.30 -3.68 14.03
C GLU A 177 7.28 -4.60 14.78
N GLU A 178 7.99 -4.07 15.78
CA GLU A 178 8.87 -4.83 16.65
C GLU A 178 8.09 -5.70 17.64
N GLU A 179 7.03 -5.16 18.26
CA GLU A 179 6.14 -5.93 19.13
C GLU A 179 5.51 -7.12 18.36
N ILE A 180 5.10 -6.89 17.12
CA ILE A 180 4.58 -7.95 16.23
C ILE A 180 5.66 -8.99 15.95
N ARG A 181 6.89 -8.57 15.65
CA ARG A 181 8.00 -9.50 15.42
C ARG A 181 8.23 -10.39 16.64
N ASN A 182 8.24 -9.81 17.84
CA ASN A 182 8.45 -10.54 19.10
C ASN A 182 7.28 -11.48 19.39
N ALA A 183 6.04 -11.05 19.14
CA ALA A 183 4.85 -11.88 19.30
C ALA A 183 4.87 -13.08 18.34
N LEU A 184 5.29 -12.91 17.08
CA LEU A 184 5.43 -14.01 16.12
C LEU A 184 6.45 -15.05 16.62
N ILE A 185 7.64 -14.60 17.03
CA ILE A 185 8.69 -15.47 17.56
C ILE A 185 8.22 -16.23 18.81
N ALA A 186 7.50 -15.56 19.71
CA ALA A 186 6.97 -16.18 20.93
C ALA A 186 5.88 -17.24 20.65
N ASN A 187 5.31 -17.27 19.45
CA ASN A 187 4.28 -18.22 19.01
C ASN A 187 4.81 -19.18 17.94
N ASP A 188 6.12 -19.44 17.89
CA ASP A 188 6.78 -20.34 16.93
C ASP A 188 6.51 -20.00 15.45
N VAL A 189 6.28 -18.71 15.16
CA VAL A 189 6.16 -18.18 13.80
C VAL A 189 7.44 -17.41 13.45
N GLU A 190 8.13 -17.85 12.40
CA GLU A 190 9.34 -17.20 11.89
C GLU A 190 8.97 -15.94 11.09
N PRO A 191 9.40 -14.74 11.53
CA PRO A 191 9.10 -13.50 10.83
C PRO A 191 10.04 -13.27 9.64
N VAL A 192 9.47 -13.14 8.45
CA VAL A 192 10.15 -12.66 7.24
C VAL A 192 10.02 -11.14 7.18
N LEU A 193 11.10 -10.43 7.52
CA LEU A 193 11.10 -8.97 7.59
C LEU A 193 11.27 -8.34 6.20
N PHE A 194 10.22 -7.68 5.71
CA PHE A 194 10.29 -6.91 4.48
C PHE A 194 10.63 -5.43 4.79
N ARG A 195 11.90 -5.06 4.57
CA ARG A 195 12.47 -3.74 4.89
C ARG A 195 12.14 -2.68 3.84
N TYR A 196 10.91 -2.18 3.86
CA TYR A 196 10.41 -1.26 2.83
C TYR A 196 11.06 0.14 2.88
N ASN A 197 11.61 0.56 4.02
CA ASN A 197 12.27 1.86 4.18
C ASN A 197 13.63 1.96 3.47
N GLU A 198 14.21 0.83 3.06
CA GLU A 198 15.46 0.76 2.29
C GLU A 198 15.23 0.94 0.79
N LEU A 199 13.97 0.95 0.34
CA LEU A 199 13.60 0.90 -1.06
C LEU A 199 13.30 2.30 -1.61
N LYS A 200 13.99 2.68 -2.68
CA LYS A 200 14.00 4.06 -3.21
C LYS A 200 12.80 4.40 -4.10
N ASN A 201 12.19 3.41 -4.74
CA ASN A 201 11.10 3.62 -5.69
C ASN A 201 10.18 2.39 -5.77
N GLY A 202 9.04 2.55 -6.47
CA GLY A 202 8.02 1.50 -6.59
C GLY A 202 8.49 0.25 -7.34
N ILE A 203 9.37 0.37 -8.34
CA ILE A 203 9.91 -0.78 -9.08
C ILE A 203 10.82 -1.62 -8.18
N ALA A 204 11.69 -0.98 -7.40
CA ALA A 204 12.53 -1.66 -6.42
C ALA A 204 11.70 -2.30 -5.31
N PHE A 205 10.61 -1.64 -4.89
CA PHE A 205 9.65 -2.20 -3.93
C PHE A 205 9.02 -3.49 -4.47
N GLU A 206 8.47 -3.43 -5.68
CA GLU A 206 7.81 -4.57 -6.33
C GLU A 206 8.79 -5.73 -6.56
N ASP A 207 9.98 -5.46 -7.10
CA ASP A 207 11.03 -6.47 -7.31
C ASP A 207 11.40 -7.20 -6.02
N LYS A 208 11.69 -6.44 -4.95
CA LYS A 208 12.08 -7.02 -3.67
C LYS A 208 10.94 -7.75 -2.99
N LEU A 209 9.70 -7.27 -3.12
CA LEU A 209 8.53 -7.93 -2.57
C LEU A 209 8.33 -9.30 -3.24
N GLN A 210 8.45 -9.36 -4.55
CA GLN A 210 8.38 -10.62 -5.29
C GLN A 210 9.50 -11.58 -4.88
N GLN A 211 10.74 -11.11 -4.75
CA GLN A 211 11.86 -11.94 -4.26
C GLN A 211 11.58 -12.50 -2.86
N ALA A 212 11.07 -11.67 -1.95
CA ALA A 212 10.75 -12.09 -0.60
C ALA A 212 9.64 -13.15 -0.61
N ILE A 213 8.55 -12.93 -1.34
CA ILE A 213 7.42 -13.86 -1.39
C ILE A 213 7.79 -15.17 -2.08
N VAL A 214 8.44 -15.13 -3.24
CA VAL A 214 8.80 -16.33 -4.02
C VAL A 214 9.96 -17.09 -3.37
N GLY A 215 10.94 -16.38 -2.84
CA GLY A 215 12.13 -16.95 -2.21
C GLY A 215 11.86 -17.50 -0.81
N GLN A 216 11.15 -16.74 0.02
CA GLN A 216 10.85 -17.16 1.38
C GLN A 216 9.58 -17.99 1.46
N ARG A 217 8.61 -17.87 0.54
CA ARG A 217 7.34 -18.62 0.58
C ARG A 217 6.67 -18.54 1.97
N PRO A 218 6.29 -17.32 2.41
CA PRO A 218 5.60 -17.15 3.68
C PRO A 218 4.24 -17.87 3.63
N ASP A 219 3.83 -18.44 4.76
CA ASP A 219 2.53 -19.10 4.92
C ASP A 219 1.40 -18.08 5.02
N PHE A 220 1.69 -16.86 5.48
CA PHE A 220 0.79 -15.72 5.41
C PHE A 220 1.55 -14.38 5.42
N ILE A 221 0.86 -13.31 5.03
CA ILE A 221 1.36 -11.94 5.14
C ILE A 221 0.56 -11.22 6.22
N LEU A 222 1.23 -10.51 7.13
CA LEU A 222 0.59 -9.65 8.13
C LEU A 222 0.94 -8.19 7.85
N SER A 223 -0.10 -7.38 7.63
CA SER A 223 -0.02 -5.96 7.30
C SER A 223 -0.76 -5.13 8.34
N ILE A 224 -0.14 -4.04 8.79
CA ILE A 224 -0.76 -3.07 9.70
C ILE A 224 -1.32 -1.91 8.88
N ASN A 225 -2.61 -1.61 9.05
CA ASN A 225 -3.28 -0.51 8.36
C ASN A 225 -3.02 -0.49 6.83
N MET A 226 -3.01 -1.67 6.19
CA MET A 226 -2.69 -1.86 4.77
C MET A 226 -1.31 -1.33 4.36
N LYS A 227 -0.34 -1.33 5.28
CA LYS A 227 1.06 -1.05 4.95
C LYS A 227 1.57 -2.09 3.95
N GLY A 228 2.30 -1.62 2.94
CA GLY A 228 2.80 -2.46 1.84
C GLY A 228 1.87 -2.59 0.64
N PHE A 229 0.63 -2.12 0.75
CA PHE A 229 -0.27 -2.00 -0.40
C PHE A 229 0.14 -0.74 -1.19
N ASP A 230 0.14 -0.81 -2.51
CA ASP A 230 0.48 0.31 -3.40
C ASP A 230 -0.71 0.68 -4.32
N GLY A 231 -0.52 1.69 -5.18
CA GLY A 231 -1.54 2.08 -6.15
C GLY A 231 -1.60 1.16 -7.38
N ASN A 232 -0.69 0.19 -7.48
CA ASN A 232 -0.56 -0.72 -8.62
C ASN A 232 -1.13 -2.12 -8.32
N GLY A 233 -1.43 -2.43 -7.06
CA GLY A 233 -1.95 -3.73 -6.63
C GLY A 233 -0.88 -4.81 -6.51
N SER A 234 0.40 -4.44 -6.35
CA SER A 234 1.53 -5.38 -6.43
C SER A 234 1.43 -6.53 -5.41
N LEU A 235 1.18 -6.19 -4.14
CA LEU A 235 1.08 -7.14 -3.03
C LEU A 235 -0.18 -8.01 -3.16
N GLU A 236 -1.27 -7.38 -3.54
CA GLU A 236 -2.61 -7.94 -3.60
C GLU A 236 -2.70 -8.96 -4.73
N ASP A 237 -2.11 -8.66 -5.88
CA ASP A 237 -2.07 -9.57 -7.01
C ASP A 237 -1.14 -10.77 -6.76
N ILE A 238 0.08 -10.55 -6.27
CA ILE A 238 1.00 -11.68 -6.05
C ILE A 238 0.51 -12.60 -4.93
N SER A 239 0.03 -12.05 -3.81
CA SER A 239 -0.50 -12.86 -2.71
C SER A 239 -1.72 -13.66 -3.16
N PHE A 240 -2.63 -13.06 -3.94
CA PHE A 240 -3.81 -13.74 -4.45
C PHE A 240 -3.47 -14.86 -5.44
N ARG A 241 -2.47 -14.66 -6.30
CA ARG A 241 -2.01 -15.69 -7.25
C ARG A 241 -1.34 -16.87 -6.56
N LEU A 242 -0.55 -16.59 -5.54
CA LEU A 242 0.13 -17.63 -4.75
C LEU A 242 -0.76 -18.19 -3.64
N CYS A 243 -2.04 -17.79 -3.61
CA CYS A 243 -3.01 -18.18 -2.57
C CYS A 243 -2.47 -17.97 -1.14
N ILE A 244 -1.63 -16.96 -0.93
CA ILE A 244 -1.08 -16.62 0.37
C ILE A 244 -2.12 -15.77 1.10
N PRO A 245 -2.62 -16.20 2.27
CA PRO A 245 -3.49 -15.39 3.10
C PRO A 245 -2.84 -14.05 3.47
N VAL A 246 -3.59 -12.95 3.33
CA VAL A 246 -3.16 -11.63 3.80
C VAL A 246 -4.04 -11.23 4.97
N ILE A 247 -3.44 -11.07 6.14
CA ILE A 247 -4.12 -10.57 7.34
C ILE A 247 -3.80 -9.08 7.44
N VAL A 248 -4.84 -8.25 7.40
CA VAL A 248 -4.73 -6.81 7.62
C VAL A 248 -5.25 -6.50 9.02
N TRP A 249 -4.36 -6.11 9.92
CA TRP A 249 -4.73 -5.64 11.25
C TRP A 249 -4.88 -4.12 11.25
N PHE A 250 -6.12 -3.67 11.38
CA PHE A 250 -6.49 -2.28 11.55
C PHE A 250 -6.38 -1.91 13.02
N VAL A 251 -5.37 -1.09 13.32
CA VAL A 251 -5.13 -0.49 14.65
C VAL A 251 -5.64 0.96 14.74
N ASP A 252 -6.13 1.49 13.62
CA ASP A 252 -6.77 2.80 13.47
C ASP A 252 -8.15 2.67 12.80
N ASP A 253 -8.82 3.79 12.53
CA ASP A 253 -10.09 3.82 11.79
C ASP A 253 -9.90 3.26 10.36
N PRO A 254 -10.55 2.14 10.00
CA PRO A 254 -10.35 1.51 8.70
C PRO A 254 -10.93 2.32 7.54
N ARG A 255 -11.88 3.24 7.77
CA ARG A 255 -12.55 3.99 6.70
C ARG A 255 -11.60 4.85 5.87
N PRO A 256 -10.82 5.79 6.46
CA PRO A 256 -9.84 6.56 5.70
C PRO A 256 -8.71 5.69 5.12
N ILE A 257 -8.38 4.56 5.76
CA ILE A 257 -7.33 3.65 5.31
C ILE A 257 -7.74 2.91 4.02
N LEU A 258 -8.98 2.40 3.99
CA LEU A 258 -9.49 1.59 2.87
C LEU A 258 -9.88 2.42 1.64
N MET A 259 -10.12 3.71 1.80
CA MET A 259 -10.78 4.54 0.79
C MET A 259 -10.20 4.46 -0.64
N HIS A 260 -8.86 4.50 -0.78
CA HIS A 260 -8.18 4.35 -2.07
C HIS A 260 -7.71 2.94 -2.37
N ARG A 261 -8.04 2.00 -1.48
CA ARG A 261 -7.54 0.63 -1.48
C ARG A 261 -8.64 -0.43 -1.60
N LEU A 262 -9.91 -0.02 -1.58
CA LEU A 262 -11.07 -0.92 -1.72
C LEU A 262 -10.97 -1.82 -2.95
N ASN A 263 -10.50 -1.29 -4.08
CA ASN A 263 -10.34 -2.05 -5.32
C ASN A 263 -9.25 -3.13 -5.26
N PHE A 264 -8.42 -3.11 -4.22
CA PHE A 264 -7.35 -4.09 -4.02
C PHE A 264 -7.69 -5.15 -2.97
N VAL A 265 -8.85 -5.06 -2.31
CA VAL A 265 -9.29 -6.12 -1.40
C VAL A 265 -9.64 -7.36 -2.23
N LYS A 266 -9.03 -8.49 -1.87
CA LYS A 266 -9.21 -9.79 -2.55
C LYS A 266 -9.75 -10.83 -1.57
N SER A 267 -10.27 -11.94 -2.09
CA SER A 267 -10.90 -12.99 -1.26
C SER A 267 -9.91 -13.83 -0.43
N ASN A 268 -8.59 -13.70 -0.64
CA ASN A 268 -7.56 -14.27 0.25
C ASN A 268 -7.21 -13.34 1.43
N MET A 269 -7.92 -12.22 1.59
CA MET A 269 -7.64 -11.24 2.63
C MET A 269 -8.59 -11.37 3.83
N PHE A 270 -8.03 -11.23 5.02
CA PHE A 270 -8.71 -11.29 6.31
C PHE A 270 -8.47 -9.98 7.05
N ALA A 271 -9.50 -9.46 7.72
CA ALA A 271 -9.37 -8.27 8.54
C ALA A 271 -9.34 -8.63 10.03
N ALA A 272 -8.38 -8.07 10.75
CA ALA A 272 -8.39 -7.97 12.20
C ALA A 272 -8.64 -6.50 12.56
N CYS A 273 -9.46 -6.21 13.57
CA CYS A 273 -9.75 -4.83 13.97
C CYS A 273 -9.90 -4.69 15.47
N TRP A 274 -9.38 -3.60 16.03
CA TRP A 274 -9.48 -3.27 17.45
C TRP A 274 -10.90 -2.93 17.91
N GLU A 275 -11.79 -2.53 16.99
CA GLU A 275 -13.15 -2.08 17.32
C GLU A 275 -14.20 -2.92 16.59
N LYS A 276 -15.12 -3.51 17.36
CA LYS A 276 -16.18 -4.40 16.88
C LYS A 276 -17.15 -3.71 15.94
N THR A 277 -17.40 -2.41 16.12
CA THR A 277 -18.34 -1.69 15.27
C THR A 277 -17.90 -1.59 13.81
N TYR A 278 -16.60 -1.78 13.52
CA TYR A 278 -16.09 -1.77 12.15
C TYR A 278 -16.18 -3.12 11.43
N LEU A 279 -16.42 -4.24 12.12
CA LEU A 279 -16.42 -5.56 11.48
C LEU A 279 -17.41 -5.67 10.31
N PRO A 280 -18.68 -5.21 10.42
CA PRO A 280 -19.61 -5.27 9.29
C PRO A 280 -19.16 -4.41 8.10
N TYR A 281 -18.50 -3.28 8.36
CA TYR A 281 -17.94 -2.44 7.30
C TYR A 281 -16.78 -3.13 6.57
N LEU A 282 -15.91 -3.82 7.29
CA LEU A 282 -14.78 -4.57 6.75
C LEU A 282 -15.25 -5.76 5.89
N GLU A 283 -16.21 -6.54 6.36
CA GLU A 283 -16.78 -7.65 5.55
C GLU A 283 -17.46 -7.13 4.28
N LYS A 284 -18.26 -6.05 4.40
CA LYS A 284 -18.87 -5.39 3.24
C LYS A 284 -17.84 -4.83 2.25
N SER A 285 -16.64 -4.52 2.72
CA SER A 285 -15.53 -4.01 1.90
C SER A 285 -14.81 -5.11 1.10
N GLY A 286 -15.18 -6.39 1.26
CA GLY A 286 -14.68 -7.51 0.46
C GLY A 286 -13.69 -8.42 1.18
N PHE A 287 -13.36 -8.16 2.44
CA PHE A 287 -12.55 -9.09 3.24
C PHE A 287 -13.31 -10.40 3.44
N CYS A 288 -12.61 -11.53 3.34
CA CYS A 288 -13.20 -12.86 3.50
C CYS A 288 -13.87 -13.04 4.87
N LYS A 289 -13.23 -12.50 5.91
CA LYS A 289 -13.73 -12.47 7.28
C LYS A 289 -13.14 -11.28 8.03
N ALA A 290 -13.91 -10.67 8.92
CA ALA A 290 -13.43 -9.70 9.87
C ALA A 290 -13.50 -10.25 11.31
N GLN A 291 -12.45 -10.06 12.09
CA GLN A 291 -12.38 -10.51 13.49
C GLN A 291 -11.93 -9.38 14.41
N HIS A 292 -12.54 -9.32 15.58
CA HIS A 292 -12.11 -8.40 16.64
C HIS A 292 -10.82 -8.89 17.29
N VAL A 293 -9.79 -8.05 17.29
CA VAL A 293 -8.50 -8.28 17.94
C VAL A 293 -8.17 -7.02 18.75
N PRO A 294 -8.27 -7.06 20.09
CA PRO A 294 -8.00 -5.89 20.92
C PRO A 294 -6.55 -5.43 20.76
N LEU A 295 -6.30 -4.16 21.03
CA LEU A 295 -4.93 -3.67 21.15
C LEU A 295 -4.27 -4.32 22.37
N ALA A 296 -2.98 -4.64 22.22
CA ALA A 296 -2.14 -5.21 23.25
C ALA A 296 -0.73 -4.62 23.13
N THR A 297 0.13 -4.93 24.10
CA THR A 297 1.53 -4.51 24.09
C THR A 297 2.42 -5.69 24.44
N ASP A 298 3.68 -5.63 24.01
CA ASP A 298 4.69 -6.65 24.31
C ASP A 298 4.99 -6.68 25.81
N GLU A 299 4.60 -7.76 26.47
CA GLU A 299 4.80 -7.97 27.91
C GLU A 299 6.27 -8.06 28.31
N LYS A 300 7.19 -8.30 27.38
CA LYS A 300 8.64 -8.28 27.66
C LYS A 300 9.20 -6.86 27.68
N LEU A 301 8.57 -5.95 26.94
CA LEU A 301 8.93 -4.52 26.93
C LEU A 301 8.20 -3.77 28.05
N PHE A 302 6.91 -4.05 28.23
CA PHE A 302 6.08 -3.48 29.28
C PHE A 302 5.70 -4.53 30.30
N TYR A 303 6.66 -4.85 31.17
CA TYR A 303 6.44 -5.73 32.31
C TYR A 303 6.27 -4.93 33.60
N ARG A 304 5.59 -5.54 34.57
CA ARG A 304 5.61 -5.06 35.94
C ARG A 304 6.88 -5.58 36.62
N PRO A 305 7.78 -4.74 37.11
CA PRO A 305 8.97 -5.21 37.80
C PRO A 305 8.63 -5.83 39.16
N ASP A 306 9.47 -6.76 39.62
CA ASP A 306 9.35 -7.44 40.92
C ASP A 306 9.82 -6.60 42.12
N PHE A 307 10.24 -5.36 41.89
CA PHE A 307 10.67 -4.42 42.94
C PHE A 307 9.60 -3.35 43.24
N SER A 308 9.72 -2.74 44.42
CA SER A 308 8.88 -1.60 44.80
C SER A 308 9.08 -0.44 43.82
N LEU A 309 8.02 -0.06 43.11
CA LEU A 309 8.06 1.08 42.21
C LEU A 309 8.35 2.37 42.99
N PRO A 310 9.28 3.22 42.52
CA PRO A 310 9.45 4.53 43.12
C PRO A 310 8.18 5.36 42.93
N GLN A 311 7.92 6.28 43.85
CA GLN A 311 6.94 7.33 43.60
C GLN A 311 7.50 8.24 42.50
N ILE A 312 6.78 8.32 41.38
CA ILE A 312 7.15 9.13 40.22
C ILE A 312 6.16 10.27 40.04
N ASP A 313 6.63 11.39 39.48
CA ASP A 313 5.77 12.51 39.12
C ASP A 313 4.77 12.08 38.03
N THR A 314 3.61 12.72 38.02
CA THR A 314 2.58 12.47 37.01
C THR A 314 3.13 12.78 35.63
N GLY A 315 3.06 11.80 34.72
CA GLY A 315 3.52 11.92 33.35
C GLY A 315 2.41 11.67 32.34
N PHE A 316 2.43 12.38 31.21
CA PHE A 316 1.61 12.06 30.05
C PHE A 316 2.49 11.81 28.83
N VAL A 317 2.36 10.63 28.23
CA VAL A 317 3.07 10.28 26.99
C VAL A 317 2.10 10.33 25.82
N GLY A 318 2.32 11.27 24.92
CA GLY A 318 1.50 11.45 23.74
C GLY A 318 1.79 12.76 23.01
N THR A 319 1.30 12.86 21.77
CA THR A 319 1.41 14.09 20.98
C THR A 319 0.31 15.11 21.35
N SER A 320 0.65 16.39 21.30
CA SER A 320 -0.26 17.52 21.41
C SER A 320 -1.35 17.56 20.32
N MET A 321 -1.08 16.93 19.17
CA MET A 321 -1.88 16.97 17.93
C MET A 321 -1.99 18.36 17.30
N VAL A 322 -1.19 19.33 17.75
CA VAL A 322 -1.17 20.70 17.22
C VAL A 322 -0.39 20.80 15.92
N ASP A 323 0.71 20.05 15.78
CA ASP A 323 1.68 20.25 14.68
C ASP A 323 1.93 19.01 13.81
N SER A 324 2.32 19.24 12.55
CA SER A 324 2.45 18.28 11.41
C SER A 324 1.20 17.44 11.06
N ARG A 325 0.47 16.86 12.02
CA ARG A 325 -0.65 15.96 11.75
C ARG A 325 -1.91 16.67 11.27
N ALA A 326 -2.23 17.85 11.81
CA ALA A 326 -3.36 18.64 11.35
C ALA A 326 -3.13 19.20 9.93
N GLY A 327 -1.92 19.70 9.66
CA GLY A 327 -1.48 20.09 8.30
C GLY A 327 -1.52 18.91 7.32
N ASN A 328 -0.96 17.76 7.70
CA ASN A 328 -0.97 16.53 6.90
C ASN A 328 -2.38 16.00 6.61
N ILE A 329 -3.40 16.30 7.44
CA ILE A 329 -4.78 15.91 7.15
C ILE A 329 -5.42 16.91 6.18
N LYS A 330 -5.21 18.22 6.36
CA LYS A 330 -5.72 19.26 5.44
C LYS A 330 -5.27 19.03 4.00
N GLU A 331 -4.05 18.54 3.79
CA GLU A 331 -3.52 18.22 2.45
C GLU A 331 -4.21 17.03 1.76
N LYS A 332 -4.99 16.22 2.49
CA LYS A 332 -5.63 15.02 1.94
C LYS A 332 -7.01 15.26 1.33
N PHE A 333 -7.55 16.46 1.48
CA PHE A 333 -8.83 16.87 0.94
C PHE A 333 -8.82 18.35 0.52
N LEU A 334 -9.90 18.80 -0.12
CA LEU A 334 -10.08 20.16 -0.60
C LEU A 334 -10.37 21.11 0.59
N TRP A 335 -9.35 21.35 1.41
CA TRP A 335 -9.43 22.25 2.56
C TRP A 335 -9.71 23.70 2.15
N SER A 336 -10.53 24.37 2.97
CA SER A 336 -10.74 25.81 2.92
C SER A 336 -10.99 26.31 4.33
N ASP A 337 -10.43 27.47 4.69
CA ASP A 337 -10.53 27.99 6.06
C ASP A 337 -11.97 28.33 6.47
N ASN A 338 -12.88 28.52 5.50
CA ASN A 338 -14.31 28.65 5.75
C ASN A 338 -14.95 27.41 6.40
N LEU A 339 -14.28 26.25 6.36
CA LEU A 339 -14.73 25.02 7.01
C LEU A 339 -14.40 25.00 8.51
N MET A 340 -13.52 25.87 9.00
CA MET A 340 -13.07 25.84 10.40
C MET A 340 -14.22 25.97 11.41
N PRO A 341 -15.19 26.90 11.26
CA PRO A 341 -16.32 26.99 12.18
C PRO A 341 -17.12 25.68 12.27
N LEU A 342 -17.30 25.00 11.14
CA LEU A 342 -17.96 23.70 11.10
C LEU A 342 -17.13 22.64 11.84
N VAL A 343 -15.82 22.59 11.61
CA VAL A 343 -14.91 21.67 12.32
C VAL A 343 -14.98 21.90 13.82
N GLU A 344 -14.93 23.16 14.27
CA GLU A 344 -15.02 23.52 15.67
C GLU A 344 -16.34 23.04 16.28
N LEU A 345 -17.48 23.36 15.67
CA LEU A 345 -18.78 22.91 16.16
C LEU A 345 -18.87 21.39 16.21
N MET A 346 -18.50 20.70 15.13
CA MET A 346 -18.57 19.24 15.05
C MET A 346 -17.66 18.57 16.09
N SER A 347 -16.50 19.16 16.37
CA SER A 347 -15.59 18.68 17.41
C SER A 347 -16.17 18.86 18.81
N GLU A 348 -16.84 19.98 19.12
CA GLU A 348 -17.53 20.17 20.40
C GLU A 348 -18.69 19.19 20.56
N ARG A 349 -19.50 18.99 19.51
CA ARG A 349 -20.60 18.01 19.54
C ARG A 349 -20.10 16.60 19.84
N LEU A 350 -18.94 16.21 19.30
CA LEU A 350 -18.32 14.93 19.58
C LEU A 350 -17.77 14.83 21.01
N LEU A 351 -17.32 15.94 21.60
CA LEU A 351 -16.89 15.97 23.00
C LEU A 351 -18.07 15.87 23.97
N ASP A 352 -19.21 16.47 23.62
CA ASP A 352 -20.45 16.43 24.41
C ASP A 352 -21.15 15.06 24.30
N ASP A 353 -21.15 14.46 23.12
CA ASP A 353 -21.77 13.16 22.84
C ASP A 353 -20.79 12.24 22.10
N PRO A 354 -20.17 11.26 22.80
CA PRO A 354 -19.27 10.29 22.19
C PRO A 354 -19.90 9.42 21.11
N TYR A 355 -21.24 9.32 21.05
CA TYR A 355 -21.97 8.59 20.02
C TYR A 355 -22.30 9.46 18.79
N PHE A 356 -21.94 10.74 18.81
CA PHE A 356 -22.13 11.64 17.70
C PHE A 356 -21.33 11.21 16.47
N VAL A 357 -22.04 10.81 15.41
CA VAL A 357 -21.41 10.38 14.15
C VAL A 357 -21.15 11.60 13.27
N VAL A 358 -19.92 12.12 13.31
CA VAL A 358 -19.49 13.31 12.55
C VAL A 358 -19.87 13.21 11.08
N GLU A 359 -19.48 12.13 10.40
CA GLU A 359 -19.68 11.91 8.96
C GLU A 359 -21.14 12.07 8.53
N LYS A 360 -22.09 11.55 9.33
CA LYS A 360 -23.54 11.62 9.03
C LYS A 360 -24.14 13.00 9.25
N ASN A 361 -23.44 13.86 9.99
CA ASN A 361 -23.95 15.15 10.45
C ASN A 361 -23.29 16.34 9.74
N ILE A 362 -22.19 16.15 9.01
CA ILE A 362 -21.48 17.23 8.29
C ILE A 362 -22.43 18.08 7.44
N ALA A 363 -23.24 17.45 6.58
CA ALA A 363 -24.14 18.19 5.68
C ALA A 363 -25.20 18.99 6.45
N VAL A 364 -25.82 18.38 7.47
CA VAL A 364 -26.86 18.99 8.30
C VAL A 364 -26.34 20.23 9.04
N TYR A 365 -25.15 20.13 9.62
CA TYR A 365 -24.58 21.25 10.37
C TYR A 365 -23.98 22.32 9.45
N ALA A 366 -23.43 21.94 8.30
CA ALA A 366 -22.99 22.90 7.28
C ALA A 366 -24.14 23.78 6.80
N GLU A 367 -25.31 23.19 6.53
CA GLU A 367 -26.53 23.91 6.14
C GLU A 367 -27.00 24.86 7.26
N LYS A 368 -27.10 24.37 8.50
CA LYS A 368 -27.50 25.19 9.66
C LYS A 368 -26.58 26.39 9.89
N MET A 369 -25.29 26.24 9.59
CA MET A 369 -24.29 27.30 9.75
C MET A 369 -24.12 28.17 8.50
N SER A 370 -24.83 27.88 7.41
CA SER A 370 -24.60 28.50 6.09
C SER A 370 -23.14 28.38 5.62
N VAL A 371 -22.45 27.28 5.98
CA VAL A 371 -21.08 26.98 5.56
C VAL A 371 -21.11 26.20 4.24
N LYS A 372 -20.51 26.76 3.19
CA LYS A 372 -20.41 26.09 1.89
C LYS A 372 -19.29 25.05 1.91
N ILE A 373 -19.66 23.77 1.72
CA ILE A 373 -18.70 22.68 1.49
C ILE A 373 -18.33 22.67 -0.01
N PRO A 374 -17.04 22.72 -0.38
CA PRO A 374 -16.62 22.79 -1.78
C PRO A 374 -16.63 21.44 -2.51
N PHE A 375 -17.14 20.37 -1.88
CA PHE A 375 -17.12 19.00 -2.37
C PHE A 375 -18.33 18.21 -1.87
N SER A 376 -18.63 17.12 -2.58
CA SER A 376 -19.69 16.16 -2.21
C SER A 376 -19.24 14.71 -2.29
N ASP A 377 -18.01 14.45 -2.75
CA ASP A 377 -17.49 13.10 -2.87
C ASP A 377 -17.09 12.52 -1.51
N LEU A 378 -17.18 11.19 -1.43
CA LEU A 378 -16.91 10.42 -0.20
C LEU A 378 -15.49 10.66 0.34
N LYS A 379 -14.51 10.92 -0.55
CA LYS A 379 -13.11 11.09 -0.14
C LYS A 379 -12.95 12.31 0.74
N ASN A 380 -13.41 13.45 0.25
CA ASN A 380 -13.26 14.70 0.97
C ASN A 380 -14.09 14.71 2.26
N ILE A 381 -15.29 14.11 2.25
CA ILE A 381 -16.14 13.99 3.45
C ILE A 381 -15.48 13.12 4.52
N THR A 382 -14.87 11.99 4.13
CA THR A 382 -14.17 11.09 5.07
C THR A 382 -12.99 11.79 5.74
N TRP A 383 -12.17 12.52 4.98
CA TRP A 383 -11.04 13.28 5.55
C TRP A 383 -11.48 14.48 6.39
N LEU A 384 -12.53 15.20 6.00
CA LEU A 384 -13.12 16.25 6.83
C LEU A 384 -13.61 15.69 8.17
N SER A 385 -14.28 14.53 8.14
CA SER A 385 -14.73 13.83 9.34
C SER A 385 -13.57 13.44 10.25
N SER A 386 -12.50 12.88 9.68
CA SER A 386 -11.24 12.59 10.39
C SER A 386 -10.65 13.86 11.02
N TYR A 387 -10.67 14.99 10.32
CA TYR A 387 -10.14 16.26 10.83
C TYR A 387 -10.93 16.77 12.05
N CYS A 388 -12.26 16.64 12.04
CA CYS A 388 -13.11 16.95 13.19
C CYS A 388 -12.78 16.06 14.42
N ILE A 389 -12.60 14.75 14.21
CA ILE A 389 -12.25 13.80 15.28
C ILE A 389 -10.88 14.13 15.88
N HIS A 390 -9.89 14.43 15.05
CA HIS A 390 -8.57 14.83 15.51
C HIS A 390 -8.61 16.15 16.30
N THR A 391 -9.42 17.11 15.84
CA THR A 391 -9.63 18.39 16.54
C THR A 391 -10.29 18.17 17.91
N ALA A 392 -11.29 17.30 18.01
CA ALA A 392 -11.90 16.92 19.28
C ALA A 392 -10.87 16.27 20.22
N SER A 393 -10.06 15.35 19.71
CA SER A 393 -9.00 14.69 20.49
C SER A 393 -7.97 15.70 21.05
N MET A 394 -7.54 16.66 20.22
CA MET A 394 -6.67 17.77 20.64
C MET A 394 -7.32 18.60 21.76
N LYS A 395 -8.57 19.03 21.57
CA LYS A 395 -9.32 19.81 22.58
C LYS A 395 -9.47 19.06 23.90
N LYS A 396 -9.79 17.76 23.83
CA LYS A 396 -9.87 16.89 25.01
C LYS A 396 -8.54 16.82 25.76
N ARG A 397 -7.42 16.65 25.04
CA ARG A 397 -6.07 16.65 25.62
C ARG A 397 -5.75 17.98 26.26
N LYS A 398 -6.00 19.11 25.57
CA LYS A 398 -5.82 20.45 26.12
C LYS A 398 -6.53 20.62 27.44
N LYS A 399 -7.80 20.22 27.52
CA LYS A 399 -8.62 20.34 28.73
C LYS A 399 -8.09 19.50 29.89
N ILE A 400 -7.85 18.20 29.66
CA ILE A 400 -7.44 17.26 30.71
C ILE A 400 -6.01 17.54 31.18
N ILE A 401 -5.08 17.75 30.24
CA ILE A 401 -3.67 18.00 30.58
C ILE A 401 -3.51 19.40 31.17
N GLY A 402 -4.22 20.39 30.63
CA GLY A 402 -4.22 21.75 31.14
C GLY A 402 -4.61 21.85 32.62
N SER A 403 -5.54 21.02 33.09
CA SER A 403 -5.92 21.00 34.52
C SER A 403 -4.86 20.38 35.45
N LEU A 404 -3.80 19.76 34.90
CA LEU A 404 -2.72 19.11 35.65
C LEU A 404 -1.39 19.88 35.57
N VAL A 405 -1.36 21.01 34.87
CA VAL A 405 -0.13 21.80 34.68
C VAL A 405 0.39 22.34 36.01
N ASP A 406 -0.50 22.89 36.84
CA ASP A 406 -0.11 23.45 38.14
C ASP A 406 0.26 22.36 39.16
N ASP A 407 -0.15 21.11 38.93
CA ASP A 407 0.25 19.93 39.70
C ASP A 407 1.61 19.35 39.27
N GLY A 408 2.30 20.01 38.32
CA GLY A 408 3.65 19.65 37.91
C GLY A 408 3.73 18.48 36.91
N ILE A 409 2.69 18.23 36.12
CA ILE A 409 2.72 17.17 35.10
C ILE A 409 3.89 17.32 34.13
N VAL A 410 4.53 16.20 33.81
CA VAL A 410 5.58 16.12 32.78
C VAL A 410 5.01 15.51 31.50
N LEU A 411 5.18 16.20 30.38
CA LEU A 411 4.70 15.75 29.07
C LEU A 411 5.84 15.15 28.26
N PHE A 412 5.55 14.09 27.51
CA PHE A 412 6.49 13.45 26.60
C PHE A 412 5.86 13.32 25.21
N GLY A 413 6.57 13.74 24.17
CA GLY A 413 6.11 13.61 22.80
C GLY A 413 6.71 14.65 21.87
N ASP A 414 5.94 15.71 21.62
CA ASP A 414 6.23 16.86 20.77
C ASP A 414 6.26 18.15 21.60
N PRO A 415 7.39 18.50 22.23
CA PRO A 415 7.49 19.64 23.15
C PRO A 415 6.92 20.95 22.62
N GLU A 416 7.25 21.30 21.37
CA GLU A 416 6.78 22.54 20.75
C GLU A 416 5.26 22.55 20.56
N GLY A 417 4.68 21.43 20.13
CA GLY A 417 3.23 21.31 20.01
C GLY A 417 2.51 21.47 21.35
N TRP A 418 3.07 20.90 22.42
CA TRP A 418 2.52 21.08 23.77
C TRP A 418 2.63 22.53 24.26
N LYS A 419 3.74 23.22 23.99
CA LYS A 419 3.93 24.63 24.35
C LYS A 419 2.96 25.54 23.59
N ILE A 420 2.70 25.27 22.32
CA ILE A 420 1.66 25.99 21.56
C ILE A 420 0.29 25.78 22.23
N LEU A 421 0.01 24.57 22.72
CA LEU A 421 -1.30 24.23 23.27
C LEU A 421 -1.56 24.80 24.67
N LEU A 422 -0.53 24.77 25.53
CA LEU A 422 -0.64 25.02 26.98
C LEU A 422 0.26 26.16 27.49
N GLY A 423 1.13 26.72 26.64
CA GLY A 423 2.07 27.79 26.96
C GLY A 423 3.48 27.31 27.34
N GLU A 424 4.41 28.25 27.46
CA GLU A 424 5.86 27.99 27.67
C GLU A 424 6.23 27.44 29.05
N LYS A 425 5.32 27.51 30.04
CA LYS A 425 5.61 27.16 31.44
C LYS A 425 5.57 25.66 31.73
N ILE A 426 5.24 24.83 30.75
CA ILE A 426 5.09 23.38 30.92
C ILE A 426 6.44 22.65 30.86
N SER A 427 6.54 21.55 31.59
CA SER A 427 7.64 20.59 31.43
C SER A 427 7.30 19.62 30.30
N ALA A 428 7.87 19.82 29.11
CA ALA A 428 7.67 18.95 27.96
C ALA A 428 9.00 18.40 27.41
N ARG A 429 9.04 17.09 27.16
CA ARG A 429 10.21 16.33 26.71
C ARG A 429 9.94 15.63 25.38
N PRO A 430 10.98 15.32 24.60
CA PRO A 430 10.83 14.54 23.36
C PRO A 430 10.19 13.16 23.59
N ASN A 431 9.80 12.50 22.50
CA ASN A 431 9.29 11.13 22.51
C ASN A 431 10.21 10.17 23.29
N ILE A 432 9.59 9.21 23.97
CA ILE A 432 10.28 8.09 24.61
C ILE A 432 10.56 7.03 23.55
N ASP A 433 11.81 6.55 23.50
CA ASP A 433 12.17 5.38 22.72
C ASP A 433 12.06 4.13 23.59
N TYR A 434 10.99 3.37 23.43
CA TYR A 434 10.70 2.16 24.20
C TYR A 434 11.62 0.97 23.85
N ARG A 435 12.60 1.15 22.95
CA ARG A 435 13.55 0.10 22.54
C ARG A 435 14.81 0.06 23.39
N HIS A 436 15.03 1.05 24.26
CA HIS A 436 16.26 1.25 25.02
C HIS A 436 16.01 1.37 26.52
#